data_AF-A0A556N2B8-F1
#
_entry.id   AF-A0A556N2B8-F1
#
_cell.length_a   1.000
_cell.length_b   1.000
_cell.length_c   1.000
_cell.angle_alpha   90.00
_cell.angle_beta   90.00
_cell.angle_gamma   90.00
#
_symmetry.space_group_name_H-M   'P 1'
#
loop_
_entity.id
_entity.type
_entity.pdbx_description
1 polymer ?
#
loop_
_entity_poly.entity_id
_entity_poly.type
_entity_poly.pdbx_seq_one_letter_code
_entity_poly.pdbx_strand_id
1 'polypeptide(L)'
;MKHIFIGLTFLACLNAFSQEQKPETVYSIAKEVKEASWYQTQIKLWKAEIDKNTKNGDAWLNYYAATRAMRLLAPHDSDEKKKYVELCSKIPEEVQKAMPNTFESHFITFAETQGAGGSPEELLKAAAINPYHPQILDELLIYYTTQRDQKNVDLYGRKMFESNDMPVGMLNWGYNVLSELDENAILFTCGDNDTYSTWIIQAAKNVRKDVTVINTSLILLDDYRNKLFRELGYESLELNPAQTQEEMEANSKRIFEHLFRGKRSVYVATTAISLFEEQYADKLYLTGLAYKYSESGFDNTAIIRRNYEKRYLLDYLKEVFSYNIGDLKAEEFNGMYLPSMIKLYQHYSETEELLKKQNLEILLLKVAEQSGQQSEVFELLSAQYKPVSILSTVMDLKKLESNLIPISGNVYIDKYETTNGDYTRFLNNLKLSGQKELYEAFLYDSTQWTKGKYAVSFNDPMMNLYHWHPAYENYPAVCISYEGAKAYCEWLTKQYNLQRKRTYTQVVFRLPTESEWRSAAGSGDPKATTPFPNNQIQNSNNCYLGNIRTSKDRFFDDGGFHQVKVYSYQPNKLGLYNTLGNVSEMTIKKGTALGGSWYDLFEECTFDKTQQYSNPDPTVGFRVVMEIIEK
;
A
#
# COMPACT_ATOMS: atom_id res chain seq x y z
N MET A 1 -26.71 -22.73 11.48
CA MET A 1 -27.04 -23.53 10.27
C MET A 1 -25.93 -23.27 9.26
N LYS A 2 -25.47 -24.34 8.61
CA LYS A 2 -24.21 -24.45 7.85
C LYS A 2 -24.08 -23.44 6.70
N HIS A 3 -22.92 -22.78 6.58
CA HIS A 3 -22.50 -22.12 5.34
C HIS A 3 -21.52 -23.01 4.57
N ILE A 4 -21.69 -22.95 3.27
CA ILE A 4 -21.37 -23.96 2.26
C ILE A 4 -19.97 -23.70 1.71
N PHE A 5 -19.11 -24.72 1.78
CA PHE A 5 -17.89 -24.83 0.99
C PHE A 5 -18.27 -25.05 -0.49
N ILE A 6 -17.78 -24.20 -1.39
CA ILE A 6 -17.71 -24.50 -2.82
C ILE A 6 -16.26 -24.81 -3.14
N GLY A 7 -15.99 -26.10 -3.35
CA GLY A 7 -14.71 -26.60 -3.82
C GLY A 7 -14.54 -26.36 -5.31
N LEU A 8 -13.32 -25.96 -5.68
CA LEU A 8 -12.83 -26.04 -7.05
C LEU A 8 -11.72 -27.09 -7.05
N THR A 9 -12.08 -28.26 -7.55
CA THR A 9 -11.21 -29.42 -7.77
C THR A 9 -10.24 -29.11 -8.91
N PHE A 10 -8.95 -28.94 -8.60
CA PHE A 10 -7.87 -29.17 -9.55
C PHE A 10 -7.26 -30.53 -9.25
N LEU A 11 -7.57 -31.52 -10.10
CA LEU A 11 -6.87 -32.80 -10.13
C LEU A 11 -5.45 -32.54 -10.67
N ALA A 12 -4.47 -32.52 -9.77
CA ALA A 12 -3.07 -32.70 -10.13
C ALA A 12 -2.54 -33.89 -9.31
N CYS A 13 -2.35 -35.03 -9.97
CA CYS A 13 -1.63 -36.17 -9.43
C CYS A 13 -0.17 -35.74 -9.17
N LEU A 14 0.19 -35.57 -7.89
CA LEU A 14 1.59 -35.53 -7.45
C LEU A 14 1.76 -36.53 -6.31
N ASN A 15 2.61 -37.51 -6.56
CA ASN A 15 3.05 -38.51 -5.60
C ASN A 15 3.57 -37.83 -4.33
N ALA A 16 2.87 -37.98 -3.21
CA ALA A 16 3.42 -37.69 -1.89
C ALA A 16 4.44 -38.78 -1.54
N PHE A 17 5.70 -38.56 -1.92
CA PHE A 17 6.80 -39.18 -1.19
C PHE A 17 6.74 -38.64 0.24
N SER A 18 6.42 -39.48 1.22
CA SER A 18 6.68 -39.15 2.62
C SER A 18 8.19 -39.07 2.82
N GLN A 19 8.78 -37.89 2.67
CA GLN A 19 10.12 -37.65 3.18
C GLN A 19 10.07 -37.83 4.69
N GLU A 20 10.90 -38.73 5.21
CA GLU A 20 11.10 -38.90 6.64
C GLU A 20 11.66 -37.58 7.20
N GLN A 21 10.87 -36.89 8.02
CA GLN A 21 11.24 -35.60 8.58
C GLN A 21 12.43 -35.78 9.53
N LYS A 22 13.46 -34.93 9.39
CA LYS A 22 14.66 -34.97 10.24
C LYS A 22 14.51 -34.03 11.45
N PRO A 23 15.29 -34.22 12.54
CA PRO A 23 15.36 -33.24 13.60
C PRO A 23 15.74 -31.85 13.05
N GLU A 24 14.95 -30.84 13.38
CA GLU A 24 15.12 -29.44 12.97
C GLU A 24 15.18 -28.55 14.21
N THR A 25 15.97 -27.46 14.16
CA THR A 25 16.04 -26.51 15.26
C THR A 25 14.67 -25.91 15.56
N VAL A 26 14.30 -25.88 16.84
CA VAL A 26 13.00 -25.43 17.33
C VAL A 26 13.17 -24.04 17.95
N TYR A 27 12.67 -23.03 17.26
CA TYR A 27 12.68 -21.65 17.74
C TYR A 27 11.49 -21.37 18.68
N SER A 28 11.60 -20.30 19.48
CA SER A 28 10.49 -19.78 20.29
C SER A 28 9.29 -19.42 19.40
N ILE A 29 8.07 -19.63 19.89
CA ILE A 29 6.84 -19.24 19.19
C ILE A 29 6.73 -17.72 18.98
N ALA A 30 7.49 -16.93 19.75
CA ALA A 30 7.61 -15.48 19.52
C ALA A 30 8.39 -15.15 18.23
N LYS A 31 9.22 -16.08 17.76
CA LYS A 31 10.08 -15.95 16.58
C LYS A 31 9.49 -16.65 15.35
N GLU A 32 9.04 -17.90 15.51
CA GLU A 32 8.44 -18.69 14.44
C GLU A 32 7.39 -19.65 15.02
N VAL A 33 6.18 -19.62 14.47
CA VAL A 33 5.10 -20.56 14.81
C VAL A 33 4.94 -21.57 13.68
N LYS A 34 4.92 -22.86 14.01
CA LYS A 34 4.63 -23.96 13.08
C LYS A 34 3.36 -24.70 13.48
N GLU A 35 2.89 -25.59 12.61
CA GLU A 35 1.74 -26.44 12.88
C GLU A 35 1.98 -27.36 14.09
N ALA A 36 0.93 -27.62 14.87
CA ALA A 36 1.03 -28.48 16.06
C ALA A 36 1.59 -29.89 15.74
N SER A 37 1.25 -30.44 14.58
CA SER A 37 1.77 -31.73 14.10
C SER A 37 3.29 -31.72 13.86
N TRP A 38 3.85 -30.57 13.45
CA TRP A 38 5.29 -30.39 13.28
C TRP A 38 5.98 -30.47 14.65
N TYR A 39 5.50 -29.74 15.66
CA TYR A 39 6.09 -29.79 17.00
C TYR A 39 5.96 -31.18 17.62
N GLN A 40 4.82 -31.85 17.48
CA GLN A 40 4.64 -33.23 17.94
C GLN A 40 5.64 -34.20 17.29
N THR A 41 5.99 -33.97 16.02
CA THR A 41 7.01 -34.76 15.30
C THR A 41 8.41 -34.43 15.83
N GLN A 42 8.74 -33.15 16.00
CA GLN A 42 10.04 -32.73 16.55
C GLN A 42 10.25 -33.21 17.99
N ILE A 43 9.22 -33.25 18.83
CA ILE A 43 9.30 -33.86 20.17
C ILE A 43 9.78 -35.30 20.09
N LYS A 44 9.24 -36.11 19.17
CA LYS A 44 9.63 -37.52 19.00
C LYS A 44 11.06 -37.64 18.46
N LEU A 45 11.40 -36.84 17.46
CA LEU A 45 12.71 -36.87 16.81
C LEU A 45 13.82 -36.45 17.75
N TRP A 46 13.65 -35.34 18.48
CA TRP A 46 14.64 -34.88 19.46
C TRP A 46 14.73 -35.79 20.67
N LYS A 47 13.62 -36.42 21.09
CA LYS A 47 13.69 -37.46 22.12
C LYS A 47 14.51 -38.66 21.67
N ALA A 48 14.37 -39.10 20.42
CA ALA A 48 15.20 -40.18 19.88
C ALA A 48 16.70 -39.81 19.82
N GLU A 49 17.04 -38.54 19.57
CA GLU A 49 18.44 -38.06 19.66
C GLU A 49 18.98 -38.05 21.10
N ILE A 50 18.15 -37.70 22.08
CA ILE A 50 18.50 -37.83 23.52
C ILE A 50 18.72 -39.30 23.89
N ASP A 51 17.88 -40.22 23.40
CA ASP A 51 18.00 -41.64 23.71
C ASP A 51 19.27 -42.26 23.10
N LYS A 52 19.74 -41.75 21.95
CA LYS A 52 21.04 -42.11 21.35
C LYS A 52 22.23 -41.58 22.16
N ASN A 53 22.13 -40.34 22.66
CA ASN A 53 23.16 -39.70 23.46
C ASN A 53 22.54 -38.78 24.50
N THR A 54 22.46 -39.26 25.74
CA THR A 54 21.86 -38.50 26.85
C THR A 54 22.64 -37.24 27.21
N LYS A 55 23.88 -37.11 26.71
CA LYS A 55 24.75 -35.93 26.85
C LYS A 55 24.64 -34.94 25.69
N ASN A 56 23.65 -35.09 24.80
CA ASN A 56 23.44 -34.18 23.67
C ASN A 56 22.66 -32.92 24.10
N GLY A 57 23.38 -31.83 24.39
CA GLY A 57 22.82 -30.54 24.79
C GLY A 57 21.78 -29.98 23.83
N ASP A 58 22.13 -29.91 22.53
CA ASP A 58 21.22 -29.41 21.49
C ASP A 58 19.91 -30.19 21.45
N ALA A 59 19.97 -31.52 21.60
CA ALA A 59 18.76 -32.33 21.60
C ALA A 59 17.85 -32.03 22.81
N TRP A 60 18.42 -31.78 23.99
CA TRP A 60 17.66 -31.36 25.17
C TRP A 60 17.01 -29.99 25.00
N LEU A 61 17.74 -29.00 24.47
CA LEU A 61 17.22 -27.66 24.22
C LEU A 61 16.04 -27.70 23.23
N ASN A 62 16.19 -28.41 22.11
CA ASN A 62 15.15 -28.50 21.09
C ASN A 62 13.95 -29.35 21.52
N TYR A 63 14.19 -30.42 22.30
CA TYR A 63 13.13 -31.21 22.91
C TYR A 63 12.29 -30.37 23.88
N TYR A 64 12.95 -29.60 24.75
CA TYR A 64 12.27 -28.69 25.67
C TYR A 64 11.51 -27.61 24.91
N ALA A 65 12.13 -26.96 23.92
CA ALA A 65 11.51 -25.90 23.12
C ALA A 65 10.24 -26.39 22.39
N ALA A 66 10.27 -27.58 21.77
CA ALA A 66 9.09 -28.15 21.09
C ALA A 66 7.97 -28.49 22.08
N THR A 67 8.33 -29.04 23.24
CA THR A 67 7.37 -29.35 24.30
C THR A 67 6.73 -28.08 24.87
N ARG A 68 7.53 -27.04 25.11
CA ARG A 68 7.07 -25.72 25.55
C ARG A 68 6.18 -25.06 24.51
N ALA A 69 6.50 -25.16 23.22
CA ALA A 69 5.65 -24.64 22.14
C ALA A 69 4.26 -25.30 22.16
N MET A 70 4.19 -26.63 22.27
CA MET A 70 2.92 -27.36 22.41
C MET A 70 2.16 -26.97 23.67
N ARG A 71 2.86 -26.77 24.80
CA ARG A 71 2.25 -26.22 26.01
C ARG A 71 1.63 -24.86 25.72
N LEU A 72 2.32 -23.94 25.04
CA LEU A 72 1.82 -22.58 24.82
C LEU A 72 0.64 -22.54 23.85
N LEU A 73 0.70 -23.31 22.76
CA LEU A 73 -0.31 -23.32 21.69
C LEU A 73 -1.57 -24.15 22.03
N ALA A 74 -1.50 -25.08 22.98
CA ALA A 74 -2.64 -25.91 23.36
C ALA A 74 -3.80 -25.06 23.96
N PRO A 75 -5.07 -25.37 23.62
CA PRO A 75 -6.24 -24.65 24.13
C PRO A 75 -6.29 -24.61 25.66
N HIS A 76 -6.83 -23.51 26.21
CA HIS A 76 -7.01 -23.34 27.65
C HIS A 76 -7.87 -24.50 28.23
N ASP A 77 -7.48 -25.01 29.41
CA ASP A 77 -8.13 -26.12 30.12
C ASP A 77 -8.28 -27.47 29.38
N SER A 78 -7.58 -27.65 28.25
CA SER A 78 -7.58 -28.91 27.51
C SER A 78 -6.72 -30.00 28.18
N ASP A 79 -7.09 -31.27 27.99
CA ASP A 79 -6.24 -32.39 28.44
C ASP A 79 -4.89 -32.43 27.71
N GLU A 80 -4.84 -31.89 26.49
CA GLU A 80 -3.59 -31.67 25.77
C GLU A 80 -2.68 -30.67 26.48
N LYS A 81 -3.22 -29.53 26.94
CA LYS A 81 -2.49 -28.54 27.75
C LYS A 81 -1.93 -29.19 29.02
N LYS A 82 -2.77 -29.94 29.76
CA LYS A 82 -2.35 -30.65 30.99
C LYS A 82 -1.20 -31.62 30.72
N LYS A 83 -1.28 -32.39 29.64
CA LYS A 83 -0.22 -33.33 29.22
C LYS A 83 1.11 -32.62 28.99
N TYR A 84 1.12 -31.50 28.25
CA TYR A 84 2.38 -30.80 27.96
C TYR A 84 2.89 -29.96 29.14
N VAL A 85 2.01 -29.49 30.03
CA VAL A 85 2.41 -28.92 31.33
C VAL A 85 3.14 -29.98 32.16
N GLU A 86 2.55 -31.17 32.31
CA GLU A 86 3.18 -32.27 33.05
C GLU A 86 4.51 -32.67 32.41
N LEU A 87 4.57 -32.77 31.08
CA LEU A 87 5.79 -33.11 30.37
C LEU A 87 6.89 -32.06 30.58
N CYS A 88 6.58 -30.77 30.41
CA CYS A 88 7.55 -29.68 30.65
C CYS A 88 8.11 -29.74 32.07
N SER A 89 7.26 -29.97 33.08
CA SER A 89 7.67 -29.97 34.50
C SER A 89 8.69 -31.06 34.85
N LYS A 90 8.75 -32.16 34.08
CA LYS A 90 9.69 -33.27 34.31
C LYS A 90 11.06 -33.04 33.68
N ILE A 91 11.13 -32.29 32.58
CA ILE A 91 12.36 -32.11 31.79
C ILE A 91 13.53 -31.54 32.62
N PRO A 92 13.36 -30.51 33.48
CA PRO A 92 14.44 -29.98 34.31
C PRO A 92 15.15 -31.05 35.15
N GLU A 93 14.40 -31.94 35.81
CA GLU A 93 14.99 -33.02 36.59
C GLU A 93 15.69 -34.05 35.71
N GLU A 94 15.13 -34.38 34.55
CA GLU A 94 15.72 -35.34 33.61
C GLU A 94 17.04 -34.83 33.04
N VAL A 95 17.08 -33.57 32.59
CA VAL A 95 18.31 -32.96 32.07
C VAL A 95 19.35 -32.78 33.17
N GLN A 96 18.96 -32.44 34.40
CA GLN A 96 19.88 -32.33 35.54
C GLN A 96 20.50 -33.69 35.90
N LYS A 97 19.72 -34.78 35.83
CA LYS A 97 20.24 -36.16 36.04
C LYS A 97 21.14 -36.59 34.88
N ALA A 98 20.78 -36.25 33.65
CA ALA A 98 21.52 -36.62 32.46
C ALA A 98 22.82 -35.82 32.31
N MET A 99 22.83 -34.52 32.60
CA MET A 99 23.92 -33.58 32.35
C MET A 99 23.98 -32.49 33.44
N PRO A 100 24.37 -32.81 34.68
CA PRO A 100 24.39 -31.82 35.75
C PRO A 100 25.43 -30.72 35.49
N ASN A 101 25.08 -29.49 35.89
CA ASN A 101 25.94 -28.30 35.82
C ASN A 101 26.39 -27.93 34.40
N THR A 102 25.59 -28.26 33.38
CA THR A 102 25.79 -27.74 32.03
C THR A 102 24.89 -26.53 31.77
N PHE A 103 25.21 -25.79 30.72
CA PHE A 103 24.41 -24.65 30.27
C PHE A 103 22.92 -25.03 30.13
N GLU A 104 22.64 -26.15 29.45
CA GLU A 104 21.29 -26.60 29.14
C GLU A 104 20.51 -26.96 30.41
N SER A 105 21.18 -27.61 31.38
CA SER A 105 20.54 -27.98 32.64
C SER A 105 20.09 -26.75 33.44
N HIS A 106 20.94 -25.73 33.53
CA HIS A 106 20.62 -24.47 34.20
C HIS A 106 19.57 -23.67 33.43
N PHE A 107 19.71 -23.53 32.11
CA PHE A 107 18.79 -22.78 31.28
C PHE A 107 17.37 -23.37 31.27
N ILE A 108 17.23 -24.68 31.08
CA ILE A 108 15.92 -25.34 31.07
C ILE A 108 15.25 -25.24 32.45
N THR A 109 16.02 -25.38 33.53
CA THR A 109 15.52 -25.20 34.90
C THR A 109 15.02 -23.78 35.14
N PHE A 110 15.78 -22.78 34.69
CA PHE A 110 15.35 -21.38 34.73
C PHE A 110 14.07 -21.14 33.89
N ALA A 111 14.06 -21.57 32.64
CA ALA A 111 12.94 -21.34 31.71
C ALA A 111 11.62 -21.96 32.20
N GLU A 112 11.68 -23.09 32.90
CA GLU A 112 10.49 -23.74 33.45
C GLU A 112 9.98 -23.09 34.74
N THR A 113 10.86 -22.41 35.49
CA THR A 113 10.50 -21.79 36.77
C THR A 113 10.02 -20.34 36.64
N GLN A 114 10.15 -19.71 35.46
CA GLN A 114 9.68 -18.35 35.14
C GLN A 114 8.23 -18.05 35.58
N GLY A 115 7.29 -18.98 35.36
CA GLY A 115 5.89 -18.81 35.77
C GLY A 115 5.62 -18.98 37.27
N ALA A 116 6.61 -19.41 38.04
CA ALA A 116 6.51 -19.76 39.46
C ALA A 116 7.49 -18.95 40.35
N GLY A 117 7.96 -17.79 39.87
CA GLY A 117 8.96 -16.98 40.60
C GLY A 117 10.37 -17.57 40.53
N GLY A 118 10.77 -18.03 39.34
CA GLY A 118 12.07 -18.66 39.09
C GLY A 118 13.25 -17.87 39.64
N SER A 119 14.20 -18.58 40.23
CA SER A 119 15.40 -17.98 40.81
C SER A 119 16.30 -17.45 39.68
N PRO A 120 16.64 -16.15 39.67
CA PRO A 120 17.65 -15.61 38.74
C PRO A 120 19.00 -16.33 38.84
N GLU A 121 19.24 -17.08 39.92
CA GLU A 121 20.45 -17.86 40.13
C GLU A 121 20.73 -18.87 39.01
N GLU A 122 19.72 -19.59 38.52
CA GLU A 122 19.91 -20.60 37.46
C GLU A 122 20.23 -19.94 36.11
N LEU A 123 19.61 -18.79 35.80
CA LEU A 123 19.98 -17.98 34.65
C LEU A 123 21.45 -17.53 34.73
N LEU A 124 21.87 -17.05 35.91
CA LEU A 124 23.25 -16.59 36.12
C LEU A 124 24.26 -17.75 36.06
N LYS A 125 23.91 -18.95 36.53
CA LYS A 125 24.73 -20.16 36.36
C LYS A 125 24.88 -20.56 34.90
N ALA A 126 23.78 -20.53 34.13
CA ALA A 126 23.84 -20.76 32.68
C ALA A 126 24.75 -19.71 31.99
N ALA A 127 24.56 -18.43 32.34
CA ALA A 127 25.35 -17.33 31.80
C ALA A 127 26.83 -17.41 32.19
N ALA A 128 27.19 -17.95 33.36
CA ALA A 128 28.58 -18.16 33.74
C ALA A 128 29.30 -19.18 32.84
N ILE A 129 28.56 -20.12 32.24
CA ILE A 129 29.10 -21.14 31.33
C ILE A 129 29.16 -20.60 29.90
N ASN A 130 28.06 -20.02 29.40
CA ASN A 130 27.99 -19.46 28.05
C ASN A 130 27.17 -18.15 28.03
N PRO A 131 27.80 -17.00 28.35
CA PRO A 131 27.09 -15.73 28.55
C PRO A 131 26.50 -15.13 27.27
N TYR A 132 26.90 -15.65 26.10
CA TYR A 132 26.46 -15.14 24.79
C TYR A 132 25.68 -16.17 23.99
N HIS A 133 25.21 -17.24 24.66
CA HIS A 133 24.32 -18.18 24.01
C HIS A 133 23.02 -17.46 23.58
N PRO A 134 22.57 -17.57 22.32
CA PRO A 134 21.44 -16.79 21.82
C PRO A 134 20.17 -16.88 22.68
N GLN A 135 19.87 -18.06 23.25
CA GLN A 135 18.66 -18.33 24.03
C GLN A 135 18.61 -17.66 25.42
N ILE A 136 19.67 -17.00 25.88
CA ILE A 136 19.69 -16.32 27.20
C ILE A 136 19.87 -14.80 27.08
N LEU A 137 20.07 -14.27 25.88
CA LEU A 137 20.43 -12.87 25.70
C LEU A 137 19.29 -11.92 26.10
N ASP A 138 18.06 -12.27 25.72
CA ASP A 138 16.83 -11.60 26.12
C ASP A 138 16.60 -11.70 27.64
N GLU A 139 16.75 -12.89 28.21
CA GLU A 139 16.57 -13.12 29.64
C GLU A 139 17.57 -12.33 30.50
N LEU A 140 18.83 -12.25 30.07
CA LEU A 140 19.83 -11.41 30.72
C LEU A 140 19.53 -9.93 30.54
N LEU A 141 19.04 -9.50 29.37
CA LEU A 141 18.62 -8.13 29.16
C LEU A 141 17.47 -7.74 30.11
N ILE A 142 16.46 -8.60 30.27
CA ILE A 142 15.36 -8.42 31.23
C ILE A 142 15.91 -8.35 32.65
N TYR A 143 16.72 -9.33 33.06
CA TYR A 143 17.29 -9.39 34.40
C TYR A 143 18.03 -8.10 34.75
N TYR A 144 19.02 -7.69 33.95
CA TYR A 144 19.79 -6.48 34.24
C TYR A 144 18.96 -5.20 34.11
N THR A 145 17.92 -5.19 33.28
CA THR A 145 16.97 -4.07 33.23
C THR A 145 16.20 -3.96 34.54
N THR A 146 15.67 -5.06 35.08
CA THR A 146 14.94 -5.04 36.37
C THR A 146 15.84 -4.64 37.54
N GLN A 147 17.14 -4.96 37.46
CA GLN A 147 18.13 -4.54 38.46
C GLN A 147 18.61 -3.08 38.30
N ARG A 148 18.22 -2.40 37.21
CA ARG A 148 18.70 -1.07 36.81
C ARG A 148 20.23 -1.01 36.60
N ASP A 149 20.83 -2.09 36.10
CA ASP A 149 22.25 -2.13 35.73
C ASP A 149 22.46 -1.72 34.26
N GLN A 150 22.55 -0.40 34.03
CA GLN A 150 22.63 0.14 32.67
C GLN A 150 23.85 -0.37 31.87
N LYS A 151 24.98 -0.68 32.54
CA LYS A 151 26.18 -1.17 31.87
C LYS A 151 25.92 -2.54 31.23
N ASN A 152 25.27 -3.43 31.96
CA ASN A 152 24.92 -4.75 31.45
C ASN A 152 23.72 -4.69 30.48
N VAL A 153 22.74 -3.81 30.69
CA VAL A 153 21.69 -3.54 29.69
C VAL A 153 22.31 -3.15 28.34
N ASP A 154 23.30 -2.26 28.33
CA ASP A 154 23.99 -1.85 27.10
C ASP A 154 24.85 -2.96 26.48
N LEU A 155 25.42 -3.84 27.31
CA LEU A 155 26.17 -5.01 26.84
C LEU A 155 25.24 -6.01 26.15
N TYR A 156 24.17 -6.44 26.82
CA TYR A 156 23.29 -7.49 26.32
C TYR A 156 22.38 -6.99 25.19
N GLY A 157 21.95 -5.73 25.21
CA GLY A 157 21.27 -5.12 24.06
C GLY A 157 22.15 -5.09 22.80
N ARG A 158 23.46 -4.85 22.93
CA ARG A 158 24.42 -4.98 21.81
C ARG A 158 24.59 -6.43 21.36
N LYS A 159 24.67 -7.38 22.29
CA LYS A 159 24.77 -8.80 21.95
C LYS A 159 23.54 -9.32 21.23
N MET A 160 22.35 -8.87 21.61
CA MET A 160 21.11 -9.16 20.87
C MET A 160 21.09 -8.52 19.47
N PHE A 161 21.67 -7.34 19.30
CA PHE A 161 21.84 -6.75 17.97
C PHE A 161 22.81 -7.58 17.10
N GLU A 162 23.96 -7.96 17.68
CA GLU A 162 25.01 -8.73 17.01
C GLU A 162 24.59 -10.17 16.65
N SER A 163 23.66 -10.76 17.41
CA SER A 163 23.14 -12.11 17.13
C SER A 163 22.26 -12.18 15.89
N ASN A 164 21.81 -11.02 15.36
CA ASN A 164 20.85 -10.92 14.25
C ASN A 164 19.55 -11.71 14.54
N ASP A 165 19.19 -11.87 15.81
CA ASP A 165 18.01 -12.66 16.20
C ASP A 165 16.70 -11.87 16.01
N MET A 166 16.76 -10.56 16.26
CA MET A 166 15.66 -9.62 16.02
C MET A 166 15.64 -9.16 14.55
N PRO A 167 14.50 -9.27 13.82
CA PRO A 167 14.39 -8.80 12.45
C PRO A 167 14.67 -7.30 12.30
N VAL A 168 15.30 -6.92 11.20
CA VAL A 168 15.62 -5.52 10.89
C VAL A 168 14.37 -4.65 10.83
N GLY A 169 13.24 -5.20 10.37
CA GLY A 169 11.95 -4.49 10.36
C GLY A 169 11.50 -4.04 11.76
N MET A 170 11.64 -4.90 12.77
CA MET A 170 11.32 -4.55 14.17
C MET A 170 12.31 -3.56 14.76
N LEU A 171 13.59 -3.66 14.43
CA LEU A 171 14.60 -2.69 14.86
C LEU A 171 14.33 -1.30 14.27
N ASN A 172 13.94 -1.21 12.99
CA ASN A 172 13.54 0.06 12.38
C ASN A 172 12.24 0.61 12.99
N TRP A 173 11.28 -0.25 13.33
CA TRP A 173 10.10 0.15 14.12
C TRP A 173 10.52 0.75 15.47
N GLY A 174 11.41 0.08 16.19
CA GLY A 174 11.95 0.54 17.47
C GLY A 174 12.65 1.89 17.37
N TYR A 175 13.41 2.10 16.29
CA TYR A 175 13.99 3.41 15.98
C TYR A 175 12.91 4.47 15.72
N ASN A 176 11.92 4.16 14.88
CA ASN A 176 10.89 5.12 14.48
C ASN A 176 10.03 5.54 15.68
N VAL A 177 9.56 4.60 16.51
CA VAL A 177 8.77 4.92 17.71
C VAL A 177 9.57 5.76 18.69
N LEU A 178 10.85 5.47 18.91
CA LEU A 178 11.71 6.30 19.77
C LEU A 178 11.92 7.70 19.18
N SER A 179 12.06 7.82 17.85
CA SER A 179 12.36 9.08 17.18
C SER A 179 11.24 10.12 17.27
N GLU A 180 9.97 9.71 17.42
CA GLU A 180 8.85 10.64 17.48
C GLU A 180 8.64 11.32 18.83
N LEU A 181 9.11 10.69 19.91
CA LEU A 181 8.81 11.07 21.29
C LEU A 181 9.45 12.40 21.69
N ASP A 182 8.84 13.06 22.67
CA ASP A 182 9.43 14.25 23.30
C ASP A 182 10.71 13.90 24.07
N GLU A 183 11.55 14.90 24.34
CA GLU A 183 12.77 14.73 25.13
C GLU A 183 12.43 14.22 26.54
N ASN A 184 13.22 13.27 27.05
CA ASN A 184 13.05 12.70 28.39
C ASN A 184 11.69 11.99 28.64
N ALA A 185 10.97 11.66 27.57
CA ALA A 185 9.65 11.02 27.64
C ALA A 185 9.68 9.60 28.22
N ILE A 186 8.52 9.15 28.66
CA ILE A 186 8.24 7.76 29.04
C ILE A 186 7.45 7.11 27.89
N LEU A 187 7.85 5.91 27.47
CA LEU A 187 7.12 5.08 26.52
C LEU A 187 6.68 3.78 27.20
N PHE A 188 5.38 3.51 27.24
CA PHE A 188 4.86 2.20 27.61
C PHE A 188 4.83 1.23 26.42
N THR A 189 5.34 0.03 26.64
CA THR A 189 5.32 -1.13 25.72
C THR A 189 4.67 -2.32 26.42
N CYS A 190 4.11 -3.28 25.68
CA CYS A 190 3.35 -4.38 26.28
C CYS A 190 4.01 -5.76 26.15
N GLY A 191 4.81 -5.99 25.12
CA GLY A 191 5.35 -7.30 24.79
C GLY A 191 6.87 -7.32 24.73
N ASP A 192 7.39 -8.48 24.34
CA ASP A 192 8.82 -8.69 24.19
C ASP A 192 9.33 -7.96 22.93
N ASN A 193 8.61 -8.06 21.82
CA ASN A 193 9.06 -7.55 20.53
C ASN A 193 9.11 -6.00 20.45
N ASP A 194 8.15 -5.27 21.02
CA ASP A 194 8.19 -3.78 21.11
C ASP A 194 9.21 -3.31 22.16
N THR A 195 9.29 -3.99 23.30
CA THR A 195 10.23 -3.62 24.36
C THR A 195 11.69 -3.86 23.94
N TYR A 196 12.01 -5.06 23.44
CA TYR A 196 13.40 -5.39 23.10
C TYR A 196 13.88 -4.61 21.89
N SER A 197 13.03 -4.39 20.87
CA SER A 197 13.43 -3.59 19.70
C SER A 197 13.89 -2.18 20.10
N THR A 198 13.18 -1.53 21.02
CA THR A 198 13.56 -0.19 21.50
C THR A 198 14.80 -0.22 22.41
N TRP A 199 14.91 -1.16 23.35
CA TRP A 199 16.11 -1.31 24.19
C TRP A 199 17.36 -1.66 23.38
N ILE A 200 17.25 -2.54 22.38
CA ILE A 200 18.34 -2.91 21.48
C ILE A 200 18.82 -1.69 20.69
N ILE A 201 17.89 -0.90 20.12
CA ILE A 201 18.24 0.32 19.40
C ILE A 201 18.92 1.34 20.31
N GLN A 202 18.41 1.53 21.53
CA GLN A 202 19.04 2.37 22.55
C GLN A 202 20.47 1.90 22.84
N ALA A 203 20.68 0.61 23.14
CA ALA A 203 21.98 0.03 23.50
C ALA A 203 22.99 -0.01 22.34
N ALA A 204 22.57 -0.47 21.17
CA ALA A 204 23.46 -0.76 20.05
C ALA A 204 23.71 0.43 19.12
N LYS A 205 22.74 1.34 19.01
CA LYS A 205 22.82 2.51 18.11
C LYS A 205 22.96 3.84 18.85
N ASN A 206 22.90 3.84 20.19
CA ASN A 206 22.96 5.05 21.00
C ASN A 206 21.88 6.08 20.62
N VAL A 207 20.69 5.60 20.28
CA VAL A 207 19.55 6.42 19.84
C VAL A 207 18.64 6.65 21.03
N ARG A 208 18.24 7.91 21.27
CA ARG A 208 17.20 8.29 22.25
C ARG A 208 17.37 7.66 23.64
N LYS A 209 18.59 7.66 24.17
CA LYS A 209 18.90 7.21 25.54
C LYS A 209 18.21 8.04 26.63
N ASP A 210 17.71 9.22 26.28
CA ASP A 210 16.90 10.09 27.15
C ASP A 210 15.50 9.53 27.42
N VAL A 211 14.96 8.71 26.50
CA VAL A 211 13.63 8.12 26.64
C VAL A 211 13.68 6.92 27.58
N THR A 212 12.73 6.85 28.51
CA THR A 212 12.54 5.67 29.35
C THR A 212 11.48 4.77 28.74
N VAL A 213 11.87 3.56 28.35
CA VAL A 213 10.94 2.52 27.88
C VAL A 213 10.54 1.63 29.05
N ILE A 214 9.24 1.50 29.30
CA ILE A 214 8.66 0.74 30.40
C ILE A 214 7.74 -0.35 29.83
N ASN A 215 8.12 -1.61 30.03
CA ASN A 215 7.23 -2.74 29.78
C ASN A 215 6.14 -2.82 30.87
N THR A 216 4.87 -2.91 30.46
CA THR A 216 3.71 -2.90 31.36
C THR A 216 3.64 -4.10 32.30
N SER A 217 4.25 -5.23 31.94
CA SER A 217 4.30 -6.43 32.80
C SER A 217 5.44 -6.33 33.81
N LEU A 218 6.62 -5.85 33.40
CA LEU A 218 7.78 -5.75 34.29
C LEU A 218 7.59 -4.68 35.38
N ILE A 219 6.89 -3.58 35.09
CA ILE A 219 6.66 -2.50 36.07
C ILE A 219 5.80 -2.92 37.28
N LEU A 220 5.16 -4.09 37.22
CA LEU A 220 4.48 -4.69 38.37
C LEU A 220 5.45 -5.20 39.44
N LEU A 221 6.71 -5.47 39.09
CA LEU A 221 7.74 -5.88 40.05
C LEU A 221 8.12 -4.72 40.97
N ASP A 222 7.85 -4.88 42.27
CA ASP A 222 7.97 -3.81 43.27
C ASP A 222 9.37 -3.20 43.33
N ASP A 223 10.42 -4.03 43.41
CA ASP A 223 11.80 -3.59 43.50
C ASP A 223 12.23 -2.80 42.24
N TYR A 224 11.91 -3.32 41.05
CA TYR A 224 12.20 -2.64 39.78
C TYR A 224 11.46 -1.30 39.68
N ARG A 225 10.14 -1.30 39.93
CA ARG A 225 9.31 -0.10 39.85
C ARG A 225 9.81 0.99 40.77
N ASN A 226 10.08 0.66 42.03
CA ASN A 226 10.51 1.65 43.02
C ASN A 226 11.92 2.18 42.76
N LYS A 227 12.84 1.37 42.22
CA LYS A 227 14.15 1.84 41.72
C LYS A 227 13.95 2.82 40.55
N LEU A 228 13.11 2.47 39.59
CA LEU A 228 12.81 3.31 38.43
C LEU A 228 12.15 4.63 38.81
N PHE A 229 11.15 4.61 39.67
CA PHE A 229 10.47 5.82 40.11
C PHE A 229 11.44 6.79 40.77
N ARG A 230 12.33 6.28 41.65
CA ARG A 230 13.37 7.11 42.29
C ARG A 230 14.29 7.80 41.27
N GLU A 231 14.74 7.09 40.25
CA GLU A 231 15.59 7.67 39.19
C GLU A 231 14.86 8.73 38.36
N LEU A 232 13.58 8.51 38.09
CA LEU A 232 12.76 9.43 37.32
C LEU A 232 12.22 10.62 38.14
N GLY A 233 12.38 10.60 39.46
CA GLY A 233 11.91 11.63 40.39
C GLY A 233 10.44 11.48 40.80
N TYR A 234 9.90 10.26 40.78
CA TYR A 234 8.56 9.89 41.22
C TYR A 234 8.60 9.29 42.63
N GLU A 235 7.51 9.45 43.38
CA GLU A 235 7.36 8.82 44.70
C GLU A 235 7.18 7.30 44.55
N SER A 236 7.68 6.53 45.52
CA SER A 236 7.45 5.08 45.53
C SER A 236 5.95 4.77 45.62
N LEU A 237 5.54 3.70 44.92
CA LEU A 237 4.14 3.28 44.86
C LEU A 237 4.01 1.83 45.33
N GLU A 238 3.39 1.65 46.48
CA GLU A 238 3.07 0.34 47.05
C GLU A 238 1.81 -0.22 46.40
N LEU A 239 1.90 -1.43 45.86
CA LEU A 239 0.79 -2.14 45.23
C LEU A 239 0.14 -3.10 46.20
N ASN A 240 -1.12 -3.43 45.93
CA ASN A 240 -1.80 -4.47 46.71
C ASN A 240 -1.34 -5.84 46.17
N PRO A 241 -1.16 -6.86 47.02
CA PRO A 241 -0.98 -8.22 46.54
C PRO A 241 -2.16 -8.60 45.62
N ALA A 242 -1.85 -9.03 44.40
CA ALA A 242 -2.87 -9.45 43.43
C ALA A 242 -2.85 -10.98 43.30
N GLN A 243 -4.00 -11.61 43.49
CA GLN A 243 -4.22 -13.05 43.30
C GLN A 243 -5.12 -13.34 42.10
N THR A 244 -5.81 -12.31 41.60
CA THR A 244 -6.70 -12.37 40.45
C THR A 244 -6.24 -11.42 39.34
N GLN A 245 -6.68 -11.70 38.12
CA GLN A 245 -6.42 -10.85 36.95
C GLN A 245 -6.98 -9.42 37.15
N GLU A 246 -8.15 -9.29 37.76
CA GLU A 246 -8.80 -8.00 38.04
C GLU A 246 -7.97 -7.15 39.02
N GLU A 247 -7.39 -7.76 40.06
CA GLU A 247 -6.50 -7.08 40.99
C GLU A 247 -5.19 -6.65 40.32
N MET A 248 -4.65 -7.47 39.40
CA MET A 248 -3.46 -7.10 38.62
C MET A 248 -3.76 -5.90 37.71
N GLU A 249 -4.90 -5.89 37.04
CA GLU A 249 -5.34 -4.77 36.21
C GLU A 249 -5.55 -3.50 37.02
N ALA A 250 -6.13 -3.60 38.22
CA ALA A 250 -6.27 -2.48 39.14
C ALA A 250 -4.91 -1.90 39.57
N ASN A 251 -3.92 -2.76 39.84
CA ASN A 251 -2.56 -2.34 40.14
C ASN A 251 -1.87 -1.65 38.95
N SER A 252 -2.01 -2.18 37.74
CA SER A 252 -1.52 -1.54 36.52
C SER A 252 -2.11 -0.14 36.34
N LYS A 253 -3.42 0.01 36.54
CA LYS A 253 -4.11 1.32 36.47
C LYS A 253 -3.53 2.32 37.47
N ARG A 254 -3.26 1.90 38.72
CA ARG A 254 -2.62 2.76 39.74
C ARG A 254 -1.23 3.24 39.30
N ILE A 255 -0.44 2.38 38.66
CA ILE A 255 0.89 2.73 38.13
C ILE A 255 0.77 3.76 37.01
N PHE A 256 -0.15 3.54 36.07
CA PHE A 256 -0.36 4.43 34.92
C PHE A 256 -0.77 5.83 35.38
N GLU A 257 -1.75 5.93 36.28
CA GLU A 257 -2.18 7.21 36.86
C GLU A 257 -1.04 7.93 37.58
N HIS A 258 -0.20 7.19 38.30
CA HIS A 258 0.95 7.77 38.99
C HIS A 258 1.94 8.41 38.01
N LEU A 259 2.22 7.74 36.89
CA LEU A 259 3.13 8.25 35.86
C LEU A 259 2.52 9.40 35.04
N PHE A 260 1.22 9.34 34.72
CA PHE A 260 0.49 10.37 33.99
C PHE A 260 0.39 11.71 34.75
N ARG A 261 0.33 11.68 36.08
CA ARG A 261 0.32 12.90 36.92
C ARG A 261 1.72 13.53 37.07
N GLY A 262 2.75 12.87 36.57
CA GLY A 262 4.12 13.35 36.65
C GLY A 262 4.45 14.50 35.70
N LYS A 263 5.72 14.89 35.69
CA LYS A 263 6.23 16.02 34.87
C LYS A 263 6.72 15.60 33.48
N ARG A 264 6.93 14.31 33.25
CA ARG A 264 7.44 13.79 31.97
C ARG A 264 6.29 13.54 31.02
N SER A 265 6.50 13.77 29.73
CA SER A 265 5.54 13.38 28.71
C SER A 265 5.45 11.86 28.64
N VAL A 266 4.23 11.33 28.65
CA VAL A 266 3.99 9.89 28.64
C VAL A 266 3.35 9.50 27.31
N TYR A 267 3.88 8.43 26.73
CA TYR A 267 3.43 7.84 25.48
C TYR A 267 3.10 6.37 25.69
N VAL A 268 2.14 5.88 24.93
CA VAL A 268 1.77 4.47 24.87
C VAL A 268 2.04 3.99 23.44
N ALA A 269 2.88 2.98 23.26
CA ALA A 269 3.10 2.40 21.93
C ALA A 269 1.77 1.90 21.35
N THR A 270 1.58 1.95 20.02
CA THR A 270 0.37 1.45 19.37
C THR A 270 0.11 -0.04 19.68
N THR A 271 1.17 -0.80 19.93
CA THR A 271 1.12 -2.22 20.36
C THR A 271 0.50 -2.40 21.74
N ALA A 272 0.57 -1.38 22.61
CA ALA A 272 0.10 -1.43 23.98
C ALA A 272 -1.28 -0.78 24.19
N ILE A 273 -1.89 -0.22 23.14
CA ILE A 273 -3.07 0.65 23.28
C ILE A 273 -4.28 -0.03 23.93
N SER A 274 -4.47 -1.33 23.72
CA SER A 274 -5.58 -2.11 24.28
C SER A 274 -5.58 -2.13 25.82
N LEU A 275 -4.43 -1.92 26.46
CA LEU A 275 -4.33 -1.84 27.93
C LEU A 275 -4.76 -0.48 28.48
N PHE A 276 -4.94 0.53 27.63
CA PHE A 276 -5.20 1.91 28.04
C PHE A 276 -6.50 2.49 27.45
N GLU A 277 -6.97 1.99 26.30
CA GLU A 277 -8.06 2.60 25.54
C GLU A 277 -9.37 2.72 26.33
N GLU A 278 -9.73 1.73 27.16
CA GLU A 278 -10.98 1.73 27.92
C GLU A 278 -11.09 2.95 28.86
N GLN A 279 -9.98 3.35 29.48
CA GLN A 279 -9.98 4.39 30.51
C GLN A 279 -9.46 5.75 30.01
N TYR A 280 -8.59 5.76 29.00
CA TYR A 280 -7.83 6.96 28.61
C TYR A 280 -8.00 7.37 27.15
N ALA A 281 -8.93 6.76 26.39
CA ALA A 281 -9.09 7.03 24.96
C ALA A 281 -9.27 8.52 24.62
N ASP A 282 -9.98 9.28 25.46
CA ASP A 282 -10.23 10.73 25.28
C ASP A 282 -8.99 11.60 25.53
N LYS A 283 -7.96 11.04 26.17
CA LYS A 283 -6.69 11.70 26.53
C LYS A 283 -5.49 11.17 25.76
N LEU A 284 -5.68 10.17 24.91
CA LEU A 284 -4.62 9.54 24.12
C LEU A 284 -4.68 9.98 22.65
N TYR A 285 -3.67 10.73 22.23
CA TYR A 285 -3.60 11.31 20.90
C TYR A 285 -2.54 10.61 20.06
N LEU A 286 -2.98 9.93 18.99
CA LEU A 286 -2.07 9.27 18.04
C LEU A 286 -1.07 10.26 17.43
N THR A 287 0.23 10.01 17.55
CA THR A 287 1.30 10.84 16.95
C THR A 287 2.06 10.13 15.83
N GLY A 288 1.84 8.83 15.66
CA GLY A 288 2.59 8.00 14.74
C GLY A 288 2.48 6.54 15.15
N LEU A 289 3.55 6.00 15.75
CA LEU A 289 3.62 4.64 16.30
C LEU A 289 3.32 4.60 17.80
N ALA A 290 2.96 5.74 18.38
CA ALA A 290 2.55 5.89 19.75
C ALA A 290 1.38 6.88 19.89
N TYR A 291 0.75 6.82 21.06
CA TYR A 291 -0.26 7.75 21.54
C TYR A 291 0.33 8.59 22.66
N LYS A 292 0.30 9.91 22.51
CA LYS A 292 0.69 10.84 23.58
C LYS A 292 -0.48 11.03 24.54
N TYR A 293 -0.24 10.85 25.83
CA TYR A 293 -1.19 11.27 26.86
C TYR A 293 -1.18 12.80 27.01
N SER A 294 -2.37 13.42 27.01
CA SER A 294 -2.54 14.85 27.23
C SER A 294 -3.93 15.16 27.79
N GLU A 295 -4.00 16.03 28.80
CA GLU A 295 -5.27 16.54 29.35
C GLU A 295 -5.96 17.53 28.40
N SER A 296 -5.24 18.06 27.41
CA SER A 296 -5.78 18.97 26.41
C SER A 296 -5.45 18.51 24.99
N GLY A 297 -6.39 18.70 24.06
CA GLY A 297 -6.16 18.44 22.65
C GLY A 297 -5.04 19.31 22.07
N PHE A 298 -4.33 18.76 21.09
CA PHE A 298 -3.31 19.45 20.30
C PHE A 298 -3.33 18.93 18.85
N ASP A 299 -2.67 19.65 17.93
CA ASP A 299 -2.57 19.22 16.53
C ASP A 299 -1.61 18.03 16.39
N ASN A 300 -2.15 16.84 16.59
CA ASN A 300 -1.42 15.60 16.43
C ASN A 300 -1.21 15.21 14.96
N THR A 301 -1.97 15.77 14.02
CA THR A 301 -1.78 15.54 12.58
C THR A 301 -0.48 16.17 12.08
N ALA A 302 -0.16 17.39 12.53
CA ALA A 302 1.13 18.01 12.24
C ALA A 302 2.32 17.19 12.78
N ILE A 303 2.16 16.55 13.94
CA ILE A 303 3.18 15.66 14.51
C ILE A 303 3.35 14.40 13.66
N ILE A 304 2.24 13.75 13.28
CA ILE A 304 2.27 12.59 12.37
C ILE A 304 3.00 12.96 11.08
N ARG A 305 2.62 14.08 10.44
CA ARG A 305 3.26 14.55 9.21
C ARG A 305 4.77 14.77 9.39
N ARG A 306 5.19 15.46 10.46
CA ARG A 306 6.62 15.66 10.79
C ARG A 306 7.35 14.32 10.90
N ASN A 307 6.75 13.34 11.55
CA ASN A 307 7.37 12.04 11.77
C ASN A 307 7.63 11.33 10.42
N TYR A 308 6.61 11.20 9.58
CA TYR A 308 6.75 10.55 8.25
C TYR A 308 7.66 11.33 7.29
N GLU A 309 7.61 12.67 7.31
CA GLU A 309 8.38 13.48 6.36
C GLU A 309 9.84 13.73 6.79
N LYS A 310 10.17 13.60 8.09
CA LYS A 310 11.46 14.08 8.64
C LYS A 310 12.17 13.14 9.58
N ARG A 311 11.48 12.20 10.26
CA ARG A 311 12.09 11.39 11.32
C ARG A 311 12.12 9.91 11.01
N TYR A 312 11.09 9.38 10.35
CA TYR A 312 10.95 7.96 10.12
C TYR A 312 11.86 7.45 9.00
N LEU A 313 12.46 6.29 9.24
CA LEU A 313 13.08 5.45 8.22
C LEU A 313 11.97 4.58 7.62
N LEU A 314 11.56 4.88 6.39
CA LEU A 314 10.41 4.22 5.75
C LEU A 314 10.80 3.23 4.64
N ASP A 315 12.05 3.24 4.19
CA ASP A 315 12.45 2.41 3.04
C ASP A 315 12.36 0.90 3.35
N TYR A 316 12.54 0.51 4.62
CA TYR A 316 12.38 -0.88 5.03
C TYR A 316 10.93 -1.39 4.93
N LEU A 317 9.94 -0.49 4.93
CA LEU A 317 8.53 -0.82 4.67
C LEU A 317 8.27 -1.04 3.17
N LYS A 318 9.18 -0.58 2.30
CA LYS A 318 9.11 -0.79 0.86
C LYS A 318 9.87 -2.03 0.43
N GLU A 319 11.03 -2.28 1.01
CA GLU A 319 11.89 -3.39 0.63
C GLU A 319 12.84 -3.78 1.76
N VAL A 320 13.06 -5.08 1.95
CA VAL A 320 13.99 -5.61 2.97
C VAL A 320 15.06 -6.45 2.26
N PHE A 321 16.33 -6.07 2.42
CA PHE A 321 17.46 -6.71 1.75
C PHE A 321 18.18 -7.77 2.61
N SER A 322 17.63 -8.10 3.78
CA SER A 322 18.21 -9.08 4.71
C SER A 322 17.16 -10.10 5.09
N TYR A 323 17.48 -11.38 4.92
CA TYR A 323 16.62 -12.46 5.40
C TYR A 323 16.76 -12.65 6.91
N ASN A 324 15.63 -12.71 7.61
CA ASN A 324 15.50 -13.17 8.98
C ASN A 324 14.30 -14.12 9.10
N ILE A 325 14.43 -15.18 9.89
CA ILE A 325 13.34 -16.13 10.11
C ILE A 325 12.09 -15.50 10.77
N GLY A 326 12.27 -14.39 11.50
CA GLY A 326 11.18 -13.62 12.11
C GLY A 326 10.59 -12.52 11.22
N ASP A 327 10.95 -12.43 9.93
CA ASP A 327 10.48 -11.36 9.04
C ASP A 327 8.95 -11.32 8.91
N LEU A 328 8.27 -12.47 8.90
CA LEU A 328 6.79 -12.53 8.91
C LEU A 328 6.20 -11.80 10.13
N LYS A 329 6.85 -11.93 11.30
CA LYS A 329 6.43 -11.23 12.52
C LYS A 329 6.69 -9.74 12.43
N ALA A 330 7.75 -9.33 11.73
CA ALA A 330 8.04 -7.93 11.47
C ALA A 330 7.01 -7.30 10.51
N GLU A 331 6.51 -8.06 9.53
CA GLU A 331 5.43 -7.65 8.62
C GLU A 331 4.12 -7.42 9.37
N GLU A 332 3.73 -8.31 10.30
CA GLU A 332 2.61 -8.07 11.22
C GLU A 332 2.82 -6.78 12.03
N PHE A 333 4.04 -6.55 12.53
CA PHE A 333 4.41 -5.36 13.29
C PHE A 333 4.29 -4.06 12.48
N ASN A 334 4.58 -4.12 11.18
CA ASN A 334 4.44 -2.98 10.29
C ASN A 334 2.98 -2.54 10.13
N GLY A 335 2.00 -3.42 10.39
CA GLY A 335 0.59 -3.05 10.49
C GLY A 335 0.32 -1.92 11.49
N MET A 336 1.18 -1.73 12.50
CA MET A 336 1.10 -0.64 13.47
C MET A 336 1.24 0.76 12.87
N TYR A 337 1.77 0.90 11.64
CA TYR A 337 1.79 2.18 10.94
C TYR A 337 0.43 2.56 10.35
N LEU A 338 -0.47 1.60 10.13
CA LEU A 338 -1.71 1.82 9.39
C LEU A 338 -2.60 2.90 9.98
N PRO A 339 -2.85 2.97 11.32
CA PRO A 339 -3.70 4.02 11.88
C PRO A 339 -3.20 5.43 11.57
N SER A 340 -1.89 5.69 11.71
CA SER A 340 -1.32 7.01 11.41
C SER A 340 -1.16 7.25 9.92
N MET A 341 -0.88 6.22 9.11
CA MET A 341 -0.87 6.34 7.64
C MET A 341 -2.26 6.71 7.11
N ILE A 342 -3.33 6.08 7.60
CA ILE A 342 -4.71 6.39 7.20
C ILE A 342 -5.05 7.84 7.55
N LYS A 343 -4.75 8.26 8.79
CA LYS A 343 -4.97 9.65 9.22
C LYS A 343 -4.17 10.65 8.39
N LEU A 344 -2.92 10.34 8.05
CA LEU A 344 -2.09 11.20 7.21
C LEU A 344 -2.54 11.21 5.74
N TYR A 345 -3.02 10.08 5.22
CA TYR A 345 -3.62 9.97 3.90
C TYR A 345 -4.86 10.85 3.76
N GLN A 346 -5.75 10.83 4.76
CA GLN A 346 -6.89 11.74 4.84
C GLN A 346 -6.44 13.20 4.83
N HIS A 347 -5.47 13.55 5.68
CA HIS A 347 -4.93 14.90 5.74
C HIS A 347 -4.41 15.37 4.38
N TYR A 348 -3.56 14.58 3.70
CA TYR A 348 -3.07 14.93 2.37
C TYR A 348 -4.18 14.99 1.30
N SER A 349 -5.26 14.24 1.48
CA SER A 349 -6.44 14.34 0.61
C SER A 349 -7.22 15.64 0.84
N GLU A 350 -7.38 16.08 2.09
CA GLU A 350 -8.10 17.29 2.47
C GLU A 350 -7.30 18.57 2.17
N THR A 351 -5.97 18.50 2.24
CA THR A 351 -5.06 19.61 1.92
C THR A 351 -4.64 19.66 0.45
N GLU A 352 -5.21 18.79 -0.40
CA GLU A 352 -4.92 18.69 -1.83
C GLU A 352 -3.43 18.43 -2.16
N GLU A 353 -2.67 17.81 -1.26
CA GLU A 353 -1.28 17.40 -1.46
C GLU A 353 -1.19 16.07 -2.24
N LEU A 354 -1.70 16.07 -3.48
CA LEU A 354 -1.97 14.86 -4.28
C LEU A 354 -0.77 13.93 -4.46
N LEU A 355 0.44 14.47 -4.66
CA LEU A 355 1.64 13.65 -4.82
C LEU A 355 2.02 12.93 -3.51
N LYS A 356 1.89 13.60 -2.37
CA LYS A 356 2.16 13.00 -1.06
C LYS A 356 1.12 11.95 -0.71
N LYS A 357 -0.14 12.23 -1.01
CA LYS A 357 -1.25 11.28 -0.91
C LYS A 357 -0.94 9.99 -1.70
N GLN A 358 -0.59 10.11 -2.98
CA GLN A 358 -0.28 8.96 -3.85
C GLN A 358 0.94 8.17 -3.36
N ASN A 359 2.01 8.85 -2.98
CA ASN A 359 3.21 8.18 -2.46
C ASN A 359 2.92 7.43 -1.15
N LEU A 360 2.11 8.01 -0.26
CA LEU A 360 1.70 7.38 0.98
C LEU A 360 0.74 6.21 0.74
N GLU A 361 -0.18 6.33 -0.23
CA GLU A 361 -1.13 5.28 -0.61
C GLU A 361 -0.43 3.99 -1.04
N ILE A 362 0.62 4.08 -1.86
CA ILE A 362 1.42 2.92 -2.27
C ILE A 362 2.00 2.21 -1.04
N LEU A 363 2.57 2.98 -0.11
CA LEU A 363 3.18 2.43 1.09
C LEU A 363 2.15 1.84 2.05
N LEU A 364 1.03 2.54 2.25
CA LEU A 364 -0.10 2.13 3.09
C LEU A 364 -0.70 0.82 2.59
N LEU A 365 -0.95 0.68 1.29
CA LEU A 365 -1.53 -0.54 0.71
C LEU A 365 -0.56 -1.72 0.81
N LYS A 366 0.75 -1.49 0.59
CA LYS A 366 1.77 -2.54 0.77
C LYS A 366 1.83 -3.03 2.22
N VAL A 367 1.86 -2.10 3.18
CA VAL A 367 1.86 -2.45 4.61
C VAL A 367 0.58 -3.21 4.98
N ALA A 368 -0.58 -2.80 4.45
CA ALA A 368 -1.84 -3.46 4.71
C ALA A 368 -1.91 -4.89 4.13
N GLU A 369 -1.33 -5.10 2.94
CA GLU A 369 -1.21 -6.42 2.33
C GLU A 369 -0.30 -7.33 3.17
N GLN A 370 0.90 -6.86 3.53
CA GLN A 370 1.88 -7.62 4.31
C GLN A 370 1.39 -7.95 5.73
N SER A 371 0.62 -7.04 6.36
CA SER A 371 0.05 -7.28 7.69
C SER A 371 -1.26 -8.07 7.67
N GLY A 372 -1.78 -8.43 6.48
CA GLY A 372 -3.05 -9.15 6.32
C GLY A 372 -4.30 -8.31 6.58
N GLN A 373 -4.19 -6.97 6.65
CA GLN A 373 -5.27 -6.02 6.96
C GLN A 373 -5.80 -5.29 5.70
N GLN A 374 -5.51 -5.83 4.51
CA GLN A 374 -5.84 -5.19 3.24
C GLN A 374 -7.33 -4.92 3.09
N SER A 375 -8.18 -5.86 3.53
CA SER A 375 -9.64 -5.74 3.42
C SER A 375 -10.17 -4.59 4.27
N GLU A 376 -9.78 -4.52 5.55
CA GLU A 376 -10.19 -3.48 6.49
C GLU A 376 -9.70 -2.11 6.05
N VAL A 377 -8.46 -2.03 5.58
CA VAL A 377 -7.88 -0.78 5.08
C VAL A 377 -8.58 -0.35 3.80
N PHE A 378 -8.83 -1.27 2.87
CA PHE A 378 -9.59 -0.96 1.66
C PHE A 378 -11.01 -0.51 2.00
N GLU A 379 -11.69 -1.17 2.94
CA GLU A 379 -12.99 -0.76 3.45
C GLU A 379 -12.94 0.62 4.10
N LEU A 380 -11.92 0.96 4.90
CA LEU A 380 -11.81 2.29 5.52
C LEU A 380 -11.56 3.38 4.48
N LEU A 381 -10.66 3.12 3.53
CA LEU A 381 -10.40 4.04 2.42
C LEU A 381 -11.65 4.20 1.54
N SER A 382 -12.42 3.13 1.32
CA SER A 382 -13.64 3.10 0.50
C SER A 382 -14.94 3.46 1.24
N ALA A 383 -15.00 3.43 2.57
CA ALA A 383 -16.11 3.94 3.38
C ALA A 383 -15.95 5.46 3.59
N GLN A 384 -14.71 5.95 3.50
CA GLN A 384 -14.38 7.38 3.41
C GLN A 384 -14.38 7.91 1.99
N TYR A 385 -14.53 7.03 0.99
CA TYR A 385 -15.41 7.41 -0.11
C TYR A 385 -16.81 7.58 0.50
N LYS A 386 -17.09 8.81 0.97
CA LYS A 386 -18.31 9.43 0.49
C LYS A 386 -18.31 9.11 -1.00
N PRO A 387 -19.34 8.47 -1.59
CA PRO A 387 -19.47 8.53 -3.03
C PRO A 387 -19.25 9.99 -3.31
N VAL A 388 -18.16 10.30 -4.03
CA VAL A 388 -17.87 11.64 -4.46
C VAL A 388 -19.22 12.11 -4.93
N SER A 389 -19.82 13.07 -4.19
CA SER A 389 -21.19 13.51 -4.43
C SER A 389 -21.15 13.90 -5.89
N ILE A 390 -21.70 13.04 -6.75
CA ILE A 390 -21.52 12.99 -8.20
C ILE A 390 -20.68 14.18 -8.69
N LEU A 391 -19.37 14.11 -8.43
CA LEU A 391 -18.38 14.90 -9.13
C LEU A 391 -17.70 13.86 -10.03
N SER A 392 -18.47 13.07 -10.79
CA SER A 392 -18.58 13.45 -12.21
C SER A 392 -18.53 14.96 -12.29
N THR A 393 -17.42 15.52 -12.77
CA THR A 393 -17.53 16.82 -13.43
C THR A 393 -18.77 16.68 -14.29
N VAL A 394 -19.90 17.27 -13.85
CA VAL A 394 -21.21 16.98 -14.42
C VAL A 394 -20.97 17.27 -15.87
N MET A 395 -21.00 16.21 -16.70
CA MET A 395 -20.72 16.36 -18.11
C MET A 395 -21.64 17.48 -18.57
N ASP A 396 -21.07 18.52 -19.15
CA ASP A 396 -21.84 19.67 -19.56
C ASP A 396 -22.66 19.24 -20.77
N LEU A 397 -23.82 18.64 -20.49
CA LEU A 397 -24.70 18.09 -21.51
C LEU A 397 -25.12 19.17 -22.49
N LYS A 398 -25.28 20.41 -22.02
CA LYS A 398 -25.62 21.53 -22.89
C LYS A 398 -24.49 21.79 -23.88
N LYS A 399 -23.23 21.79 -23.42
CA LYS A 399 -22.07 21.93 -24.30
C LYS A 399 -21.94 20.74 -25.26
N LEU A 400 -22.04 19.51 -24.76
CA LEU A 400 -21.99 18.29 -25.57
C LEU A 400 -23.07 18.29 -26.65
N GLU A 401 -24.34 18.50 -26.28
CA GLU A 401 -25.47 18.55 -27.21
C GLU A 401 -25.34 19.70 -28.21
N SER A 402 -24.77 20.84 -27.80
CA SER A 402 -24.52 21.96 -28.72
C SER A 402 -23.46 21.66 -29.78
N ASN A 403 -22.61 20.65 -29.56
CA ASN A 403 -21.61 20.20 -30.52
C ASN A 403 -22.18 19.20 -31.55
N LEU A 404 -23.32 18.57 -31.27
CA LEU A 404 -23.87 17.51 -32.10
C LEU A 404 -24.71 18.07 -33.26
N ILE A 405 -24.44 17.61 -34.49
CA ILE A 405 -25.15 17.97 -35.71
C ILE A 405 -25.94 16.76 -36.23
N PRO A 406 -27.24 16.90 -36.55
CA PRO A 406 -28.00 15.80 -37.15
C PRO A 406 -27.48 15.47 -38.56
N ILE A 407 -27.22 14.19 -38.83
CA ILE A 407 -26.78 13.69 -40.14
C ILE A 407 -27.74 12.67 -40.75
N SER A 408 -28.55 11.99 -39.93
CA SER A 408 -29.66 11.15 -40.37
C SER A 408 -30.71 11.09 -39.25
N GLY A 409 -31.91 10.55 -39.52
CA GLY A 409 -33.11 10.74 -38.69
C GLY A 409 -32.93 10.60 -37.17
N ASN A 410 -32.14 9.63 -36.71
CA ASN A 410 -31.81 9.42 -35.30
C ASN A 410 -30.31 9.52 -34.98
N VAL A 411 -29.47 9.99 -35.91
CA VAL A 411 -28.00 10.00 -35.78
C VAL A 411 -27.45 11.41 -35.88
N TYR A 412 -26.59 11.76 -34.92
CA TYR A 412 -25.90 13.03 -34.80
C TYR A 412 -24.39 12.81 -34.76
N ILE A 413 -23.61 13.73 -35.31
CA ILE A 413 -22.14 13.67 -35.31
C ILE A 413 -21.57 14.89 -34.60
N ASP A 414 -20.45 14.72 -33.91
CA ASP A 414 -19.73 15.85 -33.30
C ASP A 414 -19.08 16.74 -34.38
N LYS A 415 -19.23 18.06 -34.20
CA LYS A 415 -18.58 19.11 -35.01
C LYS A 415 -17.07 18.95 -35.05
N TYR A 416 -16.49 18.44 -33.97
CA TYR A 416 -15.05 18.44 -33.73
C TYR A 416 -14.50 17.02 -33.59
N GLU A 417 -13.21 16.87 -33.82
CA GLU A 417 -12.46 15.72 -33.32
C GLU A 417 -12.52 15.72 -31.78
N THR A 418 -12.50 14.54 -31.16
CA THR A 418 -12.47 14.41 -29.70
C THR A 418 -11.18 15.06 -29.17
N THR A 419 -11.30 15.95 -28.19
CA THR A 419 -10.13 16.71 -27.70
C THR A 419 -9.33 15.96 -26.64
N ASN A 420 -8.06 16.34 -26.44
CA ASN A 420 -7.25 15.88 -25.30
C ASN A 420 -7.97 16.15 -23.96
N GLY A 421 -8.62 17.30 -23.83
CA GLY A 421 -9.39 17.64 -22.63
C GLY A 421 -10.57 16.68 -22.39
N ASP A 422 -11.31 16.33 -23.44
CA ASP A 422 -12.41 15.35 -23.37
C ASP A 422 -11.92 13.95 -23.01
N TYR A 423 -10.87 13.47 -23.68
CA TYR A 423 -10.30 12.16 -23.39
C TYR A 423 -9.68 12.09 -21.98
N THR A 424 -9.03 13.17 -21.54
CA THR A 424 -8.50 13.30 -20.18
C THR A 424 -9.61 13.24 -19.13
N ARG A 425 -10.80 13.81 -19.39
CA ARG A 425 -11.96 13.65 -18.49
C ARG A 425 -12.38 12.19 -18.34
N PHE A 426 -12.38 11.42 -19.43
CA PHE A 426 -12.64 9.98 -19.39
C PHE A 426 -11.58 9.23 -18.58
N LEU A 427 -10.29 9.46 -18.86
CA LEU A 427 -9.20 8.82 -18.13
C LEU A 427 -9.22 9.19 -16.63
N ASN A 428 -9.49 10.45 -16.30
CA ASN A 428 -9.66 10.89 -14.92
C ASN A 428 -10.86 10.19 -14.27
N ASN A 429 -11.96 9.95 -14.98
CA ASN A 429 -13.07 9.19 -14.42
C ASN A 429 -12.67 7.76 -14.06
N LEU A 430 -11.90 7.06 -14.92
CA LEU A 430 -11.39 5.72 -14.60
C LEU A 430 -10.48 5.74 -13.37
N LYS A 431 -9.53 6.69 -13.34
CA LYS A 431 -8.59 6.88 -12.23
C LYS A 431 -9.31 7.18 -10.91
N LEU A 432 -10.26 8.11 -10.92
CA LEU A 432 -11.03 8.50 -9.73
C LEU A 432 -12.01 7.41 -9.26
N SER A 433 -12.46 6.56 -10.19
CA SER A 433 -13.34 5.42 -9.88
C SER A 433 -12.56 4.15 -9.49
N GLY A 434 -11.25 4.22 -9.28
CA GLY A 434 -10.42 3.08 -8.86
C GLY A 434 -10.22 1.99 -9.92
N GLN A 435 -10.54 2.26 -11.20
CA GLN A 435 -10.43 1.29 -12.29
C GLN A 435 -9.04 1.34 -12.93
N LYS A 436 -8.01 0.94 -12.16
CA LYS A 436 -6.60 1.07 -12.54
C LYS A 436 -6.25 0.28 -13.80
N GLU A 437 -6.65 -0.98 -13.93
CA GLU A 437 -6.29 -1.77 -15.12
C GLU A 437 -6.89 -1.17 -16.39
N LEU A 438 -8.12 -0.63 -16.32
CA LEU A 438 -8.76 0.04 -17.45
C LEU A 438 -8.11 1.39 -17.77
N TYR A 439 -7.69 2.14 -16.74
CA TYR A 439 -6.93 3.37 -16.95
C TYR A 439 -5.63 3.07 -17.71
N GLU A 440 -4.87 2.06 -17.29
CA GLU A 440 -3.61 1.67 -17.94
C GLU A 440 -3.84 1.14 -19.36
N ALA A 441 -4.89 0.34 -19.58
CA ALA A 441 -5.21 -0.20 -20.89
C ALA A 441 -5.66 0.85 -21.93
N PHE A 442 -6.25 1.96 -21.47
CA PHE A 442 -6.77 3.02 -22.33
C PHE A 442 -5.93 4.30 -22.30
N LEU A 443 -4.83 4.34 -21.54
CA LEU A 443 -3.91 5.46 -21.55
C LEU A 443 -3.29 5.62 -22.95
N TYR A 444 -3.13 6.85 -23.39
CA TYR A 444 -2.43 7.17 -24.63
C TYR A 444 -0.96 6.72 -24.57
N ASP A 445 -0.38 6.34 -25.72
CA ASP A 445 1.05 6.04 -25.83
C ASP A 445 1.81 7.27 -26.35
N SER A 446 2.24 8.15 -25.43
CA SER A 446 2.98 9.37 -25.80
C SER A 446 4.31 9.11 -26.48
N THR A 447 4.89 7.92 -26.34
CA THR A 447 6.17 7.57 -26.99
C THR A 447 6.05 7.49 -28.51
N GLN A 448 4.84 7.43 -29.06
CA GLN A 448 4.61 7.41 -30.50
C GLN A 448 5.10 8.69 -31.20
N TRP A 449 5.22 9.79 -30.45
CA TRP A 449 5.77 11.06 -30.94
C TRP A 449 7.26 10.98 -31.35
N THR A 450 8.00 9.96 -30.89
CA THR A 450 9.43 9.78 -31.15
C THR A 450 9.75 8.42 -31.80
N LYS A 451 8.72 7.64 -32.18
CA LYS A 451 8.87 6.32 -32.82
C LYS A 451 8.70 6.40 -34.34
N GLY A 452 9.20 5.38 -35.04
CA GLY A 452 8.96 5.17 -36.46
C GLY A 452 9.34 6.37 -37.33
N LYS A 453 8.37 6.89 -38.09
CA LYS A 453 8.56 8.04 -39.00
C LYS A 453 8.88 9.36 -38.29
N TYR A 454 8.79 9.41 -36.95
CA TYR A 454 9.07 10.60 -36.15
C TYR A 454 10.41 10.55 -35.41
N ALA A 455 11.14 9.43 -35.47
CA ALA A 455 12.36 9.22 -34.69
C ALA A 455 13.52 10.17 -35.00
N VAL A 456 13.52 10.78 -36.20
CA VAL A 456 14.54 11.73 -36.66
C VAL A 456 14.13 13.19 -36.48
N SER A 457 12.93 13.45 -35.94
CA SER A 457 12.38 14.79 -35.71
C SER A 457 12.51 15.19 -34.24
N PHE A 458 12.70 16.49 -33.97
CA PHE A 458 12.73 17.02 -32.59
C PHE A 458 11.31 17.11 -32.01
N ASN A 459 10.78 15.96 -31.61
CA ASN A 459 9.42 15.80 -31.08
C ASN A 459 9.34 15.51 -29.57
N ASP A 460 10.47 15.58 -28.86
CA ASP A 460 10.51 15.42 -27.40
C ASP A 460 9.52 16.35 -26.68
N PRO A 461 9.30 17.62 -27.09
CA PRO A 461 8.28 18.45 -26.46
C PRO A 461 6.86 17.90 -26.63
N MET A 462 6.53 17.30 -27.78
CA MET A 462 5.19 16.72 -28.01
C MET A 462 5.00 15.47 -27.15
N MET A 463 5.99 14.56 -27.14
CA MET A 463 6.00 13.39 -26.26
C MET A 463 5.77 13.78 -24.80
N ASN A 464 6.44 14.85 -24.35
CA ASN A 464 6.42 15.28 -22.96
C ASN A 464 5.21 16.13 -22.57
N LEU A 465 4.52 16.81 -23.50
CA LEU A 465 3.52 17.84 -23.14
C LEU A 465 2.14 17.64 -23.79
N TYR A 466 2.05 17.01 -24.96
CA TYR A 466 0.86 17.09 -25.83
C TYR A 466 -0.43 16.63 -25.13
N HIS A 467 -0.38 15.57 -24.34
CA HIS A 467 -1.58 14.95 -23.79
C HIS A 467 -2.06 15.51 -22.45
N TRP A 468 -1.27 16.36 -21.78
CA TRP A 468 -1.63 16.84 -20.43
C TRP A 468 -1.42 18.34 -20.23
N HIS A 469 -0.58 19.01 -21.01
CA HIS A 469 -0.33 20.43 -20.81
C HIS A 469 -1.55 21.26 -21.25
N PRO A 470 -2.02 22.26 -20.46
CA PRO A 470 -3.26 23.00 -20.74
C PRO A 470 -3.33 23.66 -22.14
N ALA A 471 -2.19 24.02 -22.72
CA ALA A 471 -2.12 24.57 -24.07
C ALA A 471 -2.70 23.65 -25.16
N TYR A 472 -2.66 22.32 -24.93
CA TYR A 472 -3.13 21.29 -25.85
C TYR A 472 -4.51 20.75 -25.50
N GLU A 473 -5.22 21.33 -24.52
CA GLU A 473 -6.53 20.83 -24.07
C GLU A 473 -7.55 20.73 -25.23
N ASN A 474 -7.52 21.69 -26.16
CA ASN A 474 -8.45 21.78 -27.29
C ASN A 474 -7.86 21.24 -28.61
N TYR A 475 -6.78 20.45 -28.55
CA TYR A 475 -6.20 19.75 -29.69
C TYR A 475 -6.78 18.33 -29.77
N PRO A 476 -6.77 17.68 -30.95
CA PRO A 476 -7.34 16.34 -31.10
C PRO A 476 -6.58 15.33 -30.25
N ALA A 477 -7.33 14.42 -29.64
CA ALA A 477 -6.78 13.29 -28.90
C ALA A 477 -6.21 12.27 -29.90
N VAL A 478 -4.91 12.00 -29.79
CA VAL A 478 -4.15 11.08 -30.67
C VAL A 478 -3.34 10.11 -29.84
N CYS A 479 -2.60 9.20 -30.47
CA CYS A 479 -1.82 8.17 -29.77
C CYS A 479 -2.70 7.31 -28.83
N ILE A 480 -3.97 7.14 -29.17
CA ILE A 480 -4.95 6.32 -28.46
C ILE A 480 -5.20 5.02 -29.23
N SER A 481 -5.46 3.93 -28.51
CA SER A 481 -5.83 2.66 -29.12
C SER A 481 -7.29 2.67 -29.62
N TYR A 482 -7.60 1.81 -30.59
CA TYR A 482 -8.98 1.63 -31.06
C TYR A 482 -9.92 1.24 -29.90
N GLU A 483 -9.45 0.34 -29.04
CA GLU A 483 -10.14 -0.09 -27.82
C GLU A 483 -10.40 1.09 -26.88
N GLY A 484 -9.41 1.98 -26.70
CA GLY A 484 -9.55 3.20 -25.89
C GLY A 484 -10.58 4.19 -26.47
N ALA A 485 -10.66 4.34 -27.79
CA ALA A 485 -11.67 5.18 -28.44
C ALA A 485 -13.09 4.60 -28.29
N LYS A 486 -13.24 3.27 -28.42
CA LYS A 486 -14.50 2.58 -28.14
C LYS A 486 -14.93 2.72 -26.68
N ALA A 487 -14.00 2.50 -25.75
CA ALA A 487 -14.26 2.63 -24.32
C ALA A 487 -14.69 4.05 -23.93
N TYR A 488 -14.10 5.08 -24.55
CA TYR A 488 -14.55 6.46 -24.42
C TYR A 488 -16.01 6.64 -24.88
N CYS A 489 -16.40 6.06 -26.02
CA CYS A 489 -17.78 6.13 -26.51
C CYS A 489 -18.77 5.43 -25.57
N GLU A 490 -18.40 4.26 -25.04
CA GLU A 490 -19.20 3.50 -24.06
C GLU A 490 -19.34 4.28 -22.75
N TRP A 491 -18.26 4.91 -22.29
CA TRP A 491 -18.27 5.81 -21.14
C TRP A 491 -19.19 7.02 -21.36
N LEU A 492 -19.07 7.69 -22.50
CA LEU A 492 -19.88 8.84 -22.88
C LEU A 492 -21.38 8.50 -22.88
N THR A 493 -21.72 7.33 -23.44
CA THR A 493 -23.07 6.73 -23.40
C THR A 493 -23.59 6.60 -21.98
N LYS A 494 -22.79 6.00 -21.09
CA LYS A 494 -23.15 5.79 -19.68
C LYS A 494 -23.34 7.13 -18.97
N GLN A 495 -22.42 8.08 -19.15
CA GLN A 495 -22.52 9.40 -18.50
C GLN A 495 -23.77 10.15 -18.92
N TYR A 496 -24.06 10.20 -20.23
CA TYR A 496 -25.24 10.88 -20.75
C TYR A 496 -26.54 10.27 -20.19
N ASN A 497 -26.69 8.95 -20.30
CA ASN A 497 -27.93 8.26 -19.90
C ASN A 497 -28.18 8.29 -18.38
N LEU A 498 -27.14 8.43 -17.55
CA LEU A 498 -27.27 8.54 -16.09
C LEU A 498 -27.71 9.94 -15.61
N GLN A 499 -27.55 10.98 -16.43
CA GLN A 499 -27.81 12.36 -16.01
C GLN A 499 -29.29 12.77 -16.16
N ARG A 500 -29.83 13.49 -15.17
CA ARG A 500 -31.27 13.83 -15.11
C ARG A 500 -31.72 14.91 -16.12
N LYS A 501 -30.85 15.83 -16.51
CA LYS A 501 -31.16 16.99 -17.38
C LYS A 501 -30.68 16.75 -18.82
N ARG A 502 -31.09 15.62 -19.41
CA ARG A 502 -30.72 15.22 -20.78
C ARG A 502 -31.86 15.51 -21.76
N THR A 503 -31.51 15.83 -23.00
CA THR A 503 -32.51 16.09 -24.06
C THR A 503 -33.17 14.79 -24.54
N TYR A 504 -32.43 13.69 -24.57
CA TYR A 504 -32.92 12.38 -25.05
C TYR A 504 -32.96 11.35 -23.92
N THR A 505 -34.03 10.55 -23.86
CA THR A 505 -34.22 9.54 -22.80
C THR A 505 -33.11 8.49 -22.80
N GLN A 506 -32.77 7.94 -23.97
CA GLN A 506 -31.72 6.94 -24.15
C GLN A 506 -30.96 7.12 -25.46
N VAL A 507 -29.63 7.19 -25.38
CA VAL A 507 -28.74 7.31 -26.55
C VAL A 507 -27.60 6.29 -26.50
N VAL A 508 -26.91 6.12 -27.63
CA VAL A 508 -25.65 5.37 -27.75
C VAL A 508 -24.64 6.23 -28.48
N PHE A 509 -23.47 6.46 -27.87
CA PHE A 509 -22.31 7.03 -28.54
C PHE A 509 -21.42 5.93 -29.11
N ARG A 510 -20.90 6.15 -30.32
CA ARG A 510 -20.04 5.22 -31.05
C ARG A 510 -19.13 5.95 -32.03
N LEU A 511 -18.14 5.23 -32.56
CA LEU A 511 -17.41 5.68 -33.74
C LEU A 511 -18.34 5.71 -34.97
N PRO A 512 -18.10 6.62 -35.93
CA PRO A 512 -18.89 6.68 -37.15
C PRO A 512 -18.67 5.46 -38.05
N THR A 513 -19.69 5.08 -38.81
CA THR A 513 -19.48 4.26 -40.01
C THR A 513 -18.80 5.10 -41.10
N GLU A 514 -18.13 4.45 -42.06
CA GLU A 514 -17.53 5.15 -43.20
C GLU A 514 -18.56 5.98 -43.99
N SER A 515 -19.78 5.46 -44.14
CA SER A 515 -20.88 6.14 -44.84
C SER A 515 -21.36 7.39 -44.11
N GLU A 516 -21.58 7.30 -42.80
CA GLU A 516 -21.97 8.43 -41.96
C GLU A 516 -20.92 9.53 -42.00
N TRP A 517 -19.65 9.16 -41.85
CA TRP A 517 -18.55 10.12 -41.88
C TRP A 517 -18.44 10.81 -43.23
N ARG A 518 -18.44 10.07 -44.36
CA ARG A 518 -18.29 10.65 -45.70
C ARG A 518 -19.47 11.56 -46.06
N SER A 519 -20.69 11.15 -45.71
CA SER A 519 -21.88 11.99 -45.89
C SER A 519 -21.75 13.30 -45.09
N ALA A 520 -21.35 13.22 -43.82
CA ALA A 520 -21.20 14.39 -42.96
C ALA A 520 -20.07 15.33 -43.44
N ALA A 521 -18.92 14.76 -43.81
CA ALA A 521 -17.77 15.49 -44.35
C ALA A 521 -18.12 16.19 -45.68
N GLY A 522 -18.88 15.50 -46.55
CA GLY A 522 -19.43 16.01 -47.81
C GLY A 522 -20.61 16.97 -47.68
N SER A 523 -20.95 17.41 -46.46
CA SER A 523 -22.11 18.27 -46.20
C SER A 523 -23.45 17.71 -46.70
N GLY A 524 -23.63 16.39 -46.60
CA GLY A 524 -24.80 15.66 -47.09
C GLY A 524 -24.74 15.24 -48.56
N ASP A 525 -23.69 15.65 -49.30
CA ASP A 525 -23.45 15.17 -50.67
C ASP A 525 -22.50 13.96 -50.64
N PRO A 526 -23.00 12.74 -50.90
CA PRO A 526 -22.16 11.54 -50.92
C PRO A 526 -21.16 11.50 -52.10
N LYS A 527 -21.27 12.43 -53.06
CA LYS A 527 -20.33 12.57 -54.18
C LYS A 527 -19.25 13.62 -53.95
N ALA A 528 -19.31 14.36 -52.84
CA ALA A 528 -18.27 15.31 -52.50
C ALA A 528 -16.93 14.59 -52.33
N THR A 529 -15.86 15.17 -52.87
CA THR A 529 -14.49 14.63 -52.76
C THR A 529 -13.69 15.34 -51.68
N THR A 530 -14.05 16.59 -51.36
CA THR A 530 -13.38 17.44 -50.35
C THR A 530 -14.41 18.36 -49.69
N PRO A 531 -14.13 18.95 -48.51
CA PRO A 531 -14.98 19.97 -47.91
C PRO A 531 -14.70 21.37 -48.49
N PHE A 532 -13.66 21.51 -49.32
CA PHE A 532 -13.15 22.80 -49.76
C PHE A 532 -13.82 23.29 -51.04
N PRO A 533 -14.11 24.60 -51.14
CA PRO A 533 -14.60 25.20 -52.39
C PRO A 533 -13.64 24.92 -53.55
N ASN A 534 -14.19 24.54 -54.71
CA ASN A 534 -13.44 24.27 -55.94
C ASN A 534 -12.32 23.22 -55.80
N ASN A 535 -12.33 22.37 -54.76
CA ASN A 535 -11.26 21.42 -54.44
C ASN A 535 -9.88 22.09 -54.32
N GLN A 536 -9.82 23.32 -53.82
CA GLN A 536 -8.57 24.05 -53.57
C GLN A 536 -8.27 24.13 -52.08
N ILE A 537 -6.99 23.96 -51.73
CA ILE A 537 -6.52 23.99 -50.33
C ILE A 537 -6.43 25.41 -49.76
N GLN A 538 -6.51 26.42 -50.61
CA GLN A 538 -6.47 27.84 -50.26
C GLN A 538 -7.71 28.55 -50.79
N ASN A 539 -8.14 29.59 -50.08
CA ASN A 539 -9.16 30.51 -50.57
C ASN A 539 -8.55 31.61 -51.47
N SER A 540 -9.41 32.51 -51.99
CA SER A 540 -9.00 33.65 -52.83
C SER A 540 -8.03 34.63 -52.18
N ASN A 541 -7.87 34.57 -50.85
CA ASN A 541 -6.94 35.40 -50.08
C ASN A 541 -5.63 34.65 -49.74
N ASN A 542 -5.38 33.49 -50.36
CA ASN A 542 -4.25 32.60 -50.09
C ASN A 542 -4.19 32.03 -48.66
N CYS A 543 -5.30 32.04 -47.91
CA CYS A 543 -5.38 31.37 -46.61
C CYS A 543 -5.68 29.89 -46.81
N TYR A 544 -4.91 29.01 -46.14
CA TYR A 544 -5.16 27.58 -46.12
C TYR A 544 -6.48 27.25 -45.42
N LEU A 545 -7.16 26.20 -45.91
CA LEU A 545 -8.49 25.79 -45.47
C LEU A 545 -8.48 24.55 -44.57
N GLY A 546 -7.32 23.93 -44.38
CA GLY A 546 -7.13 22.80 -43.46
C GLY A 546 -5.64 22.62 -43.16
N ASN A 547 -5.38 21.82 -42.12
CA ASN A 547 -4.03 21.47 -41.68
C ASN A 547 -3.56 20.20 -42.41
N ILE A 548 -2.75 20.37 -43.45
CA ILE A 548 -2.33 19.33 -44.38
C ILE A 548 -0.92 19.61 -44.88
N ARG A 549 -0.21 18.56 -45.26
CA ARG A 549 1.07 18.73 -45.92
C ARG A 549 0.88 19.30 -47.32
N THR A 550 1.39 20.50 -47.58
CA THR A 550 1.15 21.24 -48.83
C THR A 550 2.02 20.77 -49.98
N SER A 551 3.17 20.16 -49.69
CA SER A 551 4.03 19.49 -50.66
C SER A 551 4.98 18.52 -49.97
N LYS A 552 5.72 17.72 -50.74
CA LYS A 552 6.70 16.77 -50.17
C LYS A 552 7.74 17.44 -49.26
N ASP A 553 8.02 18.73 -49.41
CA ASP A 553 9.06 19.40 -48.62
C ASP A 553 8.51 20.51 -47.72
N ARG A 554 7.17 20.65 -47.61
CA ARG A 554 6.53 21.72 -46.82
C ARG A 554 5.44 21.18 -45.91
N PHE A 555 5.60 21.44 -44.61
CA PHE A 555 4.78 20.84 -43.54
C PHE A 555 3.97 21.84 -42.70
N PHE A 556 4.23 23.15 -42.81
CA PHE A 556 3.67 24.14 -41.89
C PHE A 556 3.20 25.44 -42.59
N ASP A 557 3.04 25.40 -43.92
CA ASP A 557 2.55 26.56 -44.69
C ASP A 557 1.12 26.98 -44.26
N ASP A 558 0.35 26.03 -43.73
CA ASP A 558 -1.02 26.19 -43.23
C ASP A 558 -1.12 26.77 -41.80
N GLY A 559 0.02 27.04 -41.16
CA GLY A 559 0.12 27.57 -39.80
C GLY A 559 0.22 26.52 -38.69
N GLY A 560 0.15 25.22 -38.99
CA GLY A 560 0.33 24.12 -38.05
C GLY A 560 1.68 23.42 -38.23
N PHE A 561 2.46 23.23 -37.15
CA PHE A 561 3.66 22.39 -37.21
C PHE A 561 3.34 20.90 -37.05
N HIS A 562 2.24 20.61 -36.34
CA HIS A 562 1.65 19.31 -36.10
C HIS A 562 0.12 19.48 -36.23
N GLN A 563 -0.70 18.90 -35.36
CA GLN A 563 -2.12 19.23 -35.26
C GLN A 563 -2.33 20.68 -34.81
N VAL A 564 -3.53 21.19 -35.05
CA VAL A 564 -4.03 22.46 -34.52
C VAL A 564 -5.27 22.22 -33.65
N LYS A 565 -5.79 23.28 -33.03
CA LYS A 565 -7.02 23.19 -32.22
C LYS A 565 -8.18 22.70 -33.07
N VAL A 566 -9.07 21.89 -32.52
CA VAL A 566 -10.16 21.22 -33.27
C VAL A 566 -11.15 22.18 -33.93
N TYR A 567 -11.18 23.45 -33.52
CA TYR A 567 -12.02 24.52 -34.08
C TYR A 567 -11.25 25.46 -35.05
N SER A 568 -10.07 25.06 -35.50
CA SER A 568 -9.29 25.81 -36.49
C SER A 568 -9.90 25.69 -37.89
N TYR A 569 -9.59 26.67 -38.75
CA TYR A 569 -10.11 26.82 -40.11
C TYR A 569 -11.64 26.98 -40.18
N GLN A 570 -12.18 26.96 -41.40
CA GLN A 570 -13.61 27.12 -41.63
C GLN A 570 -14.31 25.76 -41.59
N PRO A 571 -15.50 25.67 -40.96
CA PRO A 571 -16.29 24.45 -41.02
C PRO A 571 -16.88 24.25 -42.41
N ASN A 572 -17.26 23.01 -42.72
CA ASN A 572 -18.06 22.71 -43.90
C ASN A 572 -19.51 23.26 -43.76
N LYS A 573 -20.36 23.08 -44.78
CA LYS A 573 -21.71 23.64 -44.78
C LYS A 573 -22.63 23.07 -43.69
N LEU A 574 -22.32 21.87 -43.16
CA LEU A 574 -23.04 21.30 -42.01
C LEU A 574 -22.52 21.82 -40.67
N GLY A 575 -21.34 22.43 -40.64
CA GLY A 575 -20.71 22.94 -39.41
C GLY A 575 -19.60 22.05 -38.86
N LEU A 576 -19.17 21.00 -39.59
CA LEU A 576 -18.06 20.14 -39.16
C LEU A 576 -16.72 20.80 -39.45
N TYR A 577 -15.81 20.75 -38.48
CA TYR A 577 -14.44 21.24 -38.60
C TYR A 577 -13.49 20.08 -38.88
N ASN A 578 -12.38 20.40 -39.55
CA ASN A 578 -11.24 19.52 -39.74
C ASN A 578 -11.59 18.10 -40.24
N THR A 579 -12.58 17.97 -41.12
CA THR A 579 -12.89 16.67 -41.77
C THR A 579 -11.91 16.32 -42.88
N LEU A 580 -10.97 17.21 -43.23
CA LEU A 580 -9.88 16.95 -44.14
C LEU A 580 -8.61 17.56 -43.55
N GLY A 581 -7.63 16.71 -43.25
CA GLY A 581 -6.40 17.07 -42.54
C GLY A 581 -6.56 17.04 -41.02
N ASN A 582 -5.66 17.73 -40.33
CA ASN A 582 -5.48 17.70 -38.88
C ASN A 582 -5.17 16.29 -38.37
N VAL A 583 -6.14 15.43 -38.08
CA VAL A 583 -5.89 14.00 -37.82
C VAL A 583 -6.85 13.12 -38.60
N SER A 584 -6.35 11.96 -39.03
CA SER A 584 -7.22 10.93 -39.59
C SER A 584 -8.10 10.35 -38.50
N GLU A 585 -9.33 10.00 -38.84
CA GLU A 585 -10.33 9.67 -37.82
C GLU A 585 -10.79 8.22 -37.89
N MET A 586 -10.66 7.51 -36.76
CA MET A 586 -11.08 6.12 -36.65
C MET A 586 -12.56 5.93 -36.97
N THR A 587 -12.86 4.88 -37.72
CA THR A 587 -14.24 4.42 -37.97
C THR A 587 -14.61 3.26 -37.06
N ILE A 588 -15.86 2.83 -37.07
CA ILE A 588 -16.32 1.62 -36.37
C ILE A 588 -15.62 0.33 -36.83
N LYS A 589 -14.89 0.36 -37.94
CA LYS A 589 -14.07 -0.76 -38.40
C LYS A 589 -12.62 -0.54 -37.95
N LYS A 590 -12.17 -1.37 -37.00
CA LYS A 590 -10.80 -1.36 -36.46
C LYS A 590 -9.76 -1.33 -37.59
N GLY A 591 -8.78 -0.44 -37.44
CA GLY A 591 -7.67 -0.27 -38.37
C GLY A 591 -7.96 0.60 -39.60
N THR A 592 -9.16 1.19 -39.69
CA THR A 592 -9.51 2.12 -40.76
C THR A 592 -9.78 3.52 -40.22
N ALA A 593 -9.23 4.52 -40.89
CA ALA A 593 -9.44 5.93 -40.59
C ALA A 593 -9.70 6.74 -41.88
N LEU A 594 -10.28 7.93 -41.75
CA LEU A 594 -10.67 8.80 -42.88
C LEU A 594 -10.16 10.24 -42.68
N GLY A 595 -10.08 11.01 -43.77
CA GLY A 595 -9.81 12.45 -43.75
C GLY A 595 -8.34 12.86 -43.82
N GLY A 596 -7.40 11.92 -43.65
CA GLY A 596 -5.95 12.22 -43.62
C GLY A 596 -5.55 13.16 -42.47
N SER A 597 -4.29 13.58 -42.43
CA SER A 597 -3.72 14.31 -41.30
C SER A 597 -2.81 15.47 -41.71
N TRP A 598 -2.29 16.20 -40.72
CA TRP A 598 -1.22 17.20 -40.90
C TRP A 598 0.04 16.66 -41.59
N TYR A 599 0.23 15.33 -41.62
CA TYR A 599 1.40 14.68 -42.22
C TYR A 599 1.17 14.23 -43.68
N ASP A 600 -0.08 14.16 -44.11
CA ASP A 600 -0.50 13.62 -45.40
C ASP A 600 -0.71 14.72 -46.43
N LEU A 601 -0.45 14.41 -47.71
CA LEU A 601 -0.71 15.34 -48.81
C LEU A 601 -2.22 15.48 -49.06
N PHE A 602 -2.61 16.58 -49.71
CA PHE A 602 -4.02 16.85 -50.01
C PHE A 602 -4.71 15.70 -50.75
N GLU A 603 -4.06 15.09 -51.75
CA GLU A 603 -4.64 14.00 -52.55
C GLU A 603 -4.81 12.70 -51.75
N GLU A 604 -4.14 12.59 -50.61
CA GLU A 604 -4.23 11.46 -49.67
C GLU A 604 -5.36 11.68 -48.65
N CYS A 605 -5.78 12.93 -48.43
CA CYS A 605 -6.82 13.33 -47.47
C CYS A 605 -8.25 13.33 -48.07
N THR A 606 -8.35 13.35 -49.40
CA THR A 606 -9.37 12.65 -50.21
C THR A 606 -10.58 12.01 -49.52
N PHE A 607 -11.84 12.49 -49.65
CA PHE A 607 -12.99 11.74 -49.10
C PHE A 607 -13.22 10.37 -49.72
N ASP A 608 -12.61 10.05 -50.87
CA ASP A 608 -12.59 8.71 -51.46
C ASP A 608 -11.52 7.79 -50.83
N LYS A 609 -10.53 8.35 -50.12
CA LYS A 609 -9.42 7.61 -49.51
C LYS A 609 -9.77 7.03 -48.14
N THR A 610 -9.06 5.98 -47.77
CA THR A 610 -9.13 5.34 -46.45
C THR A 610 -7.71 5.11 -45.95
N GLN A 611 -7.38 5.72 -44.82
CA GLN A 611 -6.11 5.49 -44.13
C GLN A 611 -6.18 4.16 -43.37
N GLN A 612 -5.06 3.45 -43.34
CA GLN A 612 -4.90 2.23 -42.54
C GLN A 612 -4.00 2.52 -41.35
N TYR A 613 -4.36 2.00 -40.17
CA TYR A 613 -3.52 2.06 -38.98
C TYR A 613 -3.56 0.74 -38.23
N SER A 614 -2.47 0.40 -37.57
CA SER A 614 -2.36 -0.82 -36.75
C SER A 614 -2.06 -0.54 -35.28
N ASN A 615 -1.48 0.63 -35.00
CA ASN A 615 -1.07 1.06 -33.67
C ASN A 615 -1.56 2.49 -33.40
N PRO A 616 -1.58 2.93 -32.13
CA PRO A 616 -1.73 4.34 -31.80
C PRO A 616 -0.67 5.18 -32.54
N ASP A 617 -1.07 6.32 -33.10
CA ASP A 617 -0.20 7.16 -33.94
C ASP A 617 -0.56 8.65 -33.74
N PRO A 618 0.41 9.59 -33.76
CA PRO A 618 0.13 11.02 -33.68
C PRO A 618 -0.80 11.55 -34.79
N THR A 619 -0.91 10.87 -35.92
CA THR A 619 -1.77 11.28 -37.04
C THR A 619 -3.17 10.68 -37.02
N VAL A 620 -3.50 9.91 -35.98
CA VAL A 620 -4.79 9.20 -35.88
C VAL A 620 -5.50 9.59 -34.59
N GLY A 621 -6.69 10.19 -34.73
CA GLY A 621 -7.63 10.49 -33.66
C GLY A 621 -9.02 9.97 -34.00
N PHE A 622 -10.07 10.58 -33.45
CA PHE A 622 -11.45 10.17 -33.74
C PHE A 622 -12.46 11.25 -33.36
N ARG A 623 -13.64 11.22 -33.98
CA ARG A 623 -14.84 11.91 -33.51
C ARG A 623 -15.95 10.92 -33.17
N VAL A 624 -16.97 11.38 -32.46
CA VAL A 624 -18.08 10.54 -32.01
C VAL A 624 -19.36 10.82 -32.78
N VAL A 625 -20.17 9.77 -32.88
CA VAL A 625 -21.55 9.78 -33.35
C VAL A 625 -22.45 9.41 -32.17
N MET A 626 -23.58 10.11 -32.02
CA MET A 626 -24.64 9.80 -31.09
C MET A 626 -25.87 9.29 -31.85
N GLU A 627 -26.38 8.13 -31.46
CA GLU A 627 -27.60 7.54 -31.97
C GLU A 627 -28.70 7.58 -30.90
N ILE A 628 -29.86 8.14 -31.25
CA ILE A 628 -31.02 8.20 -30.36
C ILE A 628 -31.75 6.86 -30.42
N ILE A 629 -31.92 6.23 -29.26
CA ILE A 629 -32.67 4.98 -29.10
C ILE A 629 -34.09 5.30 -28.63
N GLU A 630 -34.23 6.20 -27.66
CA GLU A 630 -35.50 6.67 -27.13
C GLU A 630 -35.43 8.18 -26.91
N LYS A 631 -36.47 8.88 -27.38
CA LYS A 631 -36.56 10.34 -27.26
C LYS A 631 -36.93 10.77 -25.85
#